data_AF-A0AAW5EFA9-F1
#
_entry.id   AF-A0AAW5EFA9-F1
#
_cell.length_a   1.000
_cell.length_b   1.000
_cell.length_c   1.000
_cell.angle_alpha   90.00
_cell.angle_beta   90.00
_cell.angle_gamma   90.00
#
_symmetry.space_group_name_H-M   'P 1'
#
loop_
_entity.id
_entity.type
_entity.pdbx_description
1 polymer ?
#
loop_
_entity_poly.entity_id
_entity_poly.type
_entity_poly.pdbx_seq_one_letter_code
_entity_poly.pdbx_strand_id
1 'polypeptide(L)' 'INSANELSKSGLNPDQAIEEYLQIQEECPNLNLCGVMSIGSHSEDQREIEKSFETTYKIYEKLQKHGAKICSMGMSNDF' A
#
# COMPACT_ATOMS: atom_id res chain seq x y z
N ILE A 1 -1.93 -2.79 -2.04
CA ILE A 1 -2.45 -2.96 -0.65
C ILE A 1 -3.87 -2.41 -0.64
N ASN A 2 -4.83 -3.18 -0.14
CA ASN A 2 -6.22 -2.76 -0.04
C ASN A 2 -6.45 -1.94 1.24
N SER A 3 -5.91 -0.74 1.28
CA SER A 3 -5.99 0.16 2.45
C SER A 3 -7.36 0.80 2.64
N ALA A 4 -8.24 0.69 1.65
CA ALA A 4 -9.65 1.05 1.73
C ALA A 4 -10.50 -0.01 2.45
N ASN A 5 -9.96 -1.22 2.68
CA ASN A 5 -10.66 -2.37 3.27
C ASN A 5 -12.00 -2.70 2.58
N GLU A 6 -12.07 -2.46 1.27
CA GLU A 6 -13.25 -2.74 0.47
C GLU A 6 -13.13 -4.13 -0.16
N LEU A 7 -14.14 -5.00 0.04
CA LEU A 7 -14.15 -6.35 -0.53
C LEU A 7 -14.12 -6.35 -2.07
N SER A 8 -14.58 -5.28 -2.70
CA SER A 8 -14.58 -5.09 -4.15
C SER A 8 -13.20 -4.77 -4.73
N LYS A 9 -12.22 -4.39 -3.90
CA LYS A 9 -10.89 -3.97 -4.35
C LYS A 9 -9.87 -5.10 -4.21
N SER A 10 -9.09 -5.28 -5.26
CA SER A 10 -7.92 -6.16 -5.24
C SER A 10 -6.81 -5.57 -4.36
N GLY A 11 -6.05 -6.45 -3.69
CA GLY A 11 -4.86 -6.07 -2.97
C GLY A 11 -4.72 -6.80 -1.65
N LEU A 12 -3.48 -6.87 -1.16
CA LEU A 12 -3.16 -7.47 0.13
C LEU A 12 -3.84 -6.73 1.28
N ASN A 13 -4.24 -7.48 2.32
CA ASN A 13 -4.68 -6.92 3.59
C ASN A 13 -3.55 -6.05 4.18
N PRO A 14 -3.83 -4.80 4.61
CA PRO A 14 -2.86 -3.94 5.28
C PRO A 14 -2.08 -4.61 6.41
N ASP A 15 -2.72 -5.48 7.19
CA ASP A 15 -2.12 -6.16 8.34
C ASP A 15 -1.06 -7.20 7.91
N GLN A 16 -1.19 -7.76 6.70
CA GLN A 16 -0.28 -8.77 6.15
C GLN A 16 0.78 -8.16 5.22
N ALA A 17 0.60 -6.91 4.79
CA ALA A 17 1.39 -6.30 3.72
C ALA A 17 2.90 -6.27 3.99
N ILE A 18 3.32 -6.15 5.25
CA ILE A 18 4.75 -6.14 5.62
C ILE A 18 5.34 -7.54 5.51
N GLU A 19 4.66 -8.55 6.06
CA GLU A 19 5.11 -9.94 6.03
C GLU A 19 5.24 -10.44 4.59
N GLU A 20 4.20 -10.22 3.79
CA GLU A 20 4.16 -10.57 2.37
C GLU A 20 5.27 -9.87 1.57
N TYR A 21 5.54 -8.58 1.82
CA TYR A 21 6.63 -7.87 1.15
C TYR A 21 7.98 -8.54 1.40
N LEU A 22 8.25 -8.91 2.66
CA LEU A 22 9.50 -9.56 3.05
C LEU A 22 9.60 -10.98 2.48
N GLN A 23 8.50 -11.73 2.51
CA GLN A 23 8.43 -13.07 1.94
C GLN A 23 8.70 -13.04 0.43
N ILE A 24 8.07 -12.14 -0.32
CA ILE A 24 8.33 -11.99 -1.77
C ILE A 24 9.80 -11.64 -2.01
N GLN A 25 10.38 -10.75 -1.19
CA GLN A 25 11.79 -10.38 -1.32
C GLN A 25 12.74 -11.55 -1.10
N GLU A 26 12.40 -12.46 -0.19
CA GLU A 26 13.17 -13.67 0.12
C GLU A 26 13.00 -14.75 -0.96
N GLU A 27 11.76 -15.04 -1.35
CA GLU A 27 11.42 -16.16 -2.22
C GLU A 27 11.61 -15.85 -3.72
N CYS A 28 11.56 -14.56 -4.09
CA CYS A 28 11.61 -14.13 -5.49
C CYS A 28 12.88 -13.30 -5.78
N PRO A 29 14.07 -13.92 -5.87
CA PRO A 29 15.34 -13.21 -6.05
C PRO A 29 15.46 -12.43 -7.37
N ASN A 30 14.59 -12.73 -8.34
CA ASN A 30 14.53 -12.03 -9.63
C ASN A 30 13.59 -10.81 -9.63
N LEU A 31 12.88 -10.55 -8.54
CA LEU A 31 12.03 -9.38 -8.38
C LEU A 31 12.76 -8.32 -7.56
N ASN A 32 12.69 -7.08 -8.02
CA ASN A 32 13.14 -5.92 -7.25
C ASN A 32 11.92 -5.14 -6.76
N LEU A 33 11.47 -5.42 -5.53
CA LEU A 33 10.39 -4.65 -4.92
C LEU A 33 10.87 -3.21 -4.67
N CYS A 34 10.21 -2.25 -5.32
CA CYS A 34 10.60 -0.85 -5.28
C CYS A 34 9.72 0.00 -4.36
N GLY A 35 8.65 -0.54 -3.80
CA GLY A 35 7.67 0.24 -3.06
C GLY A 35 6.34 -0.45 -2.82
N VAL A 36 5.37 0.35 -2.38
CA VAL A 36 3.99 -0.07 -2.17
C VAL A 36 3.04 0.77 -3.02
N MET A 37 1.85 0.23 -3.26
CA MET A 37 0.79 0.93 -3.98
C MET A 37 -0.56 0.68 -3.33
N SER A 38 -1.42 1.71 -3.30
CA SER A 38 -2.83 1.59 -2.95
C SER A 38 -3.69 2.54 -3.76
N ILE A 39 -4.96 2.20 -3.89
CA ILE A 39 -6.00 3.08 -4.43
C ILE A 39 -6.82 3.55 -3.24
N GLY A 40 -7.07 4.86 -3.15
CA GLY A 40 -7.81 5.47 -2.05
C GLY A 40 -9.23 4.89 -1.89
N SER A 41 -9.85 5.11 -0.73
CA SER A 41 -11.27 4.76 -0.52
C SER A 41 -12.15 5.37 -1.62
N HIS A 42 -13.12 4.61 -2.13
CA HIS A 42 -14.05 5.13 -3.14
C HIS A 42 -15.18 5.88 -2.45
N SER A 43 -14.88 7.08 -1.96
CA SER A 43 -15.77 7.91 -1.15
C SER A 43 -15.62 9.38 -1.54
N GLU A 44 -16.67 10.19 -1.33
CA GLU A 44 -16.56 11.66 -1.37
C GLU A 44 -16.13 12.23 0.00
N ASP A 45 -16.12 11.41 1.05
CA ASP A 45 -15.60 11.80 2.36
C ASP A 45 -14.08 11.81 2.32
N GLN A 46 -13.51 13.02 2.33
CA GLN A 46 -12.07 13.24 2.34
C GLN A 46 -11.37 12.50 3.49
N ARG A 47 -12.02 12.32 4.64
CA ARG A 47 -11.43 11.62 5.80
C ARG A 47 -11.22 10.14 5.54
N GLU A 48 -12.16 9.52 4.81
CA GLU A 48 -12.07 8.11 4.42
C GLU A 48 -10.91 7.91 3.42
N ILE A 49 -10.76 8.83 2.46
CA ILE A 49 -9.65 8.86 1.52
C ILE A 49 -8.32 9.03 2.27
N GLU A 50 -8.21 10.06 3.11
CA GLU A 50 -6.99 10.36 3.90
C GLU A 50 -6.56 9.16 4.75
N LYS A 51 -7.50 8.53 5.46
CA LYS A 51 -7.21 7.34 6.28
C LYS A 51 -6.65 6.18 5.47
N SER A 52 -7.12 5.98 4.24
CA SER A 52 -6.62 4.93 3.36
C SER A 52 -5.17 5.20 2.90
N PHE A 53 -4.82 6.46 2.65
CA PHE A 53 -3.45 6.87 2.31
C PHE A 53 -2.52 6.82 3.52
N GLU A 54 -2.96 7.30 4.68
CA GLU A 54 -2.18 7.18 5.92
C GLU A 54 -1.82 5.73 6.24
N THR A 55 -2.78 4.81 6.06
CA THR A 55 -2.56 3.38 6.31
C THR A 55 -1.47 2.84 5.39
N THR A 56 -1.54 3.16 4.10
CA THR A 56 -0.52 2.77 3.12
C THR A 56 0.84 3.40 3.41
N TYR A 57 0.86 4.68 3.81
CA TYR A 57 2.09 5.41 4.13
C TYR A 57 2.80 4.81 5.36
N LYS A 58 2.05 4.47 6.42
CA LYS A 58 2.61 3.80 7.61
C LYS A 58 3.26 2.45 7.28
N ILE A 59 2.71 1.72 6.30
CA ILE A 59 3.30 0.46 5.82
C ILE A 59 4.58 0.77 5.02
N TYR A 60 4.50 1.74 4.10
CA TYR A 60 5.65 2.20 3.32
C TYR A 60 6.84 2.61 4.21
N GLU A 61 6.62 3.45 5.22
CA GLU A 61 7.66 3.89 6.16
C GLU A 61 8.38 2.71 6.83
N LYS A 62 7.63 1.71 7.28
CA LYS A 62 8.20 0.50 7.90
C LYS A 62 9.03 -0.32 6.92
N LEU A 63 8.68 -0.30 5.63
CA LEU A 63 9.36 -1.01 4.55
C LEU A 63 10.53 -0.25 3.94
N GLN A 64 10.70 1.05 4.23
CA GLN A 64 11.83 1.83 3.72
C GLN A 64 13.19 1.21 4.11
N LYS A 65 13.31 0.74 5.36
CA LYS A 65 14.51 0.02 5.83
C LYS A 65 14.78 -1.30 5.11
N HIS A 66 13.78 -1.81 4.38
CA HIS A 66 13.85 -3.03 3.56
C HIS A 66 13.96 -2.73 2.06
N GLY A 67 14.14 -1.46 1.67
CA GLY A 67 14.39 -1.07 0.29
C GLY A 67 13.20 -0.49 -0.46
N ALA A 68 12.03 -0.35 0.19
CA ALA A 68 10.90 0.38 -0.40
C ALA A 68 11.27 1.86 -0.62
N LYS A 69 11.14 2.36 -1.84
CA LYS A 69 11.47 3.74 -2.23
C LYS A 69 10.25 4.50 -2.74
N ILE A 70 9.26 3.79 -3.27
CA ILE A 70 8.09 4.37 -3.91
C ILE A 70 6.84 4.13 -3.03
N CYS A 71 6.06 5.19 -2.83
CA CYS A 71 4.73 5.10 -2.25
C CYS A 71 3.74 5.62 -3.32
N SER A 72 3.12 4.69 -4.04
CA SER A 72 2.23 5.03 -5.16
C SER A 72 0.78 5.09 -4.68
N MET A 73 0.25 6.30 -4.60
CA MET A 73 -1.10 6.61 -4.11
C MET A 73 -1.61 7.86 -4.81
N GLY A 74 -2.92 8.04 -4.85
CA GLY A 74 -3.56 9.19 -5.49
C GLY A 74 -3.75 9.02 -7.00
N MET A 75 -4.86 9.56 -7.47
CA MET A 75 -5.36 9.62 -8.84
C MET A 75 -5.88 11.06 -9.09
N SER A 76 -6.51 11.32 -10.23
CA SER A 76 -6.86 12.68 -10.66
C SER A 76 -7.71 13.51 -9.67
N ASN A 77 -8.43 12.87 -8.75
CA ASN A 77 -9.36 13.53 -7.84
C ASN A 77 -8.93 13.49 -6.36
N ASP A 78 -7.82 12.82 -6.04
CA ASP A 78 -7.38 12.50 -4.68
C ASP A 78 -5.84 12.50 -4.54
N PHE A 79 -5.13 13.28 -5.36
CA PHE A 79 -3.67 13.48 -5.30
C PHE A 79 -3.23 14.58 -4.34
#